data_AF-A0A925S6M7-F1
#
_entry.id   AF-A0A925S6M7-F1
#
_cell.length_a   1.000
_cell.length_b   1.000
_cell.length_c   1.000
_cell.angle_alpha   90.00
_cell.angle_beta   90.00
_cell.angle_gamma   90.00
#
_symmetry.space_group_name_H-M   'P 1'
#
loop_
_entity.id
_entity.type
_entity.pdbx_description
1 polymer ?
#
loop_
_entity_poly.entity_id
_entity_poly.type
_entity_poly.pdbx_seq_one_letter_code
_entity_poly.pdbx_strand_id
1 'polypeptide(L)'
;TGAAERFRQAIALQPHAPLLRAMLARALSHAGQPEAAIRELQATFSDHPDNAIAAIFRIGLLAISKPEPALAEQAWQLAEQRDAPPYALSILSYVLARCGRTDEARALIDACLACSASSPGSAAMHAAACAALGDTERAVQLIVHAFNTHCAVLPMLLRDPGTAALRRHPQISALHVAVFGHRVG
;
A
#
# COMPACT_ATOMS: atom_id res chain seq x y z
N THR A 1 12.37 10.93 -16.02
CA THR A 1 13.18 10.04 -15.17
C THR A 1 12.31 9.45 -14.08
N GLY A 2 11.99 8.14 -14.15
CA GLY A 2 11.00 7.49 -13.27
C GLY A 2 11.53 7.13 -11.88
N ALA A 3 10.64 6.87 -10.92
CA ALA A 3 11.00 6.44 -9.56
C ALA A 3 11.76 5.09 -9.57
N ALA A 4 11.36 4.13 -10.41
CA ALA A 4 12.04 2.84 -10.54
C ALA A 4 13.52 3.00 -10.94
N GLU A 5 13.83 3.94 -11.82
CA GLU A 5 15.23 4.17 -12.25
C GLU A 5 16.10 4.71 -11.11
N ARG A 6 15.55 5.62 -10.29
CA ARG A 6 16.25 6.11 -9.10
C ARG A 6 16.52 5.00 -8.09
N PHE A 7 15.56 4.08 -7.90
CA PHE A 7 15.78 2.93 -7.01
C PHE A 7 16.82 1.96 -7.57
N ARG A 8 16.87 1.72 -8.88
CA ARG A 8 17.94 0.91 -9.49
C ARG A 8 19.33 1.51 -9.25
N GLN A 9 19.46 2.82 -9.40
CA GLN A 9 20.71 3.53 -9.09
C GLN A 9 21.08 3.40 -7.61
N ALA A 10 20.11 3.55 -6.70
CA ALA A 10 20.34 3.37 -5.27
C ALA A 10 20.74 1.92 -4.92
N ILE A 11 20.14 0.92 -5.57
CA ILE A 11 20.50 -0.50 -5.39
C ILE A 11 21.92 -0.77 -5.89
N ALA A 12 22.36 -0.14 -7.00
CA ALA A 12 23.74 -0.28 -7.47
C ALA A 12 24.76 0.22 -6.44
N LEU A 13 24.39 1.20 -5.61
CA LEU A 13 25.21 1.70 -4.49
C LEU A 13 25.08 0.86 -3.22
N GLN A 14 23.91 0.24 -2.98
CA GLN A 14 23.63 -0.62 -1.83
C GLN A 14 22.93 -1.92 -2.25
N PRO A 15 23.68 -2.91 -2.77
CA PRO A 15 23.10 -4.10 -3.40
C PRO A 15 22.31 -5.01 -2.46
N HIS A 16 22.58 -4.92 -1.15
CA HIS A 16 22.04 -5.78 -0.10
C HIS A 16 21.04 -5.07 0.81
N ALA A 17 20.31 -4.07 0.30
CA ALA A 17 19.29 -3.35 1.05
C ALA A 17 17.87 -3.82 0.65
N PRO A 18 17.22 -4.73 1.42
CA PRO A 18 15.90 -5.25 1.08
C PRO A 18 14.84 -4.16 0.94
N LEU A 19 14.94 -3.10 1.74
CA LEU A 19 14.04 -1.95 1.67
C LEU A 19 14.10 -1.26 0.31
N LEU A 20 15.30 -1.07 -0.27
CA LEU A 20 15.45 -0.42 -1.59
C LEU A 20 14.85 -1.29 -2.70
N ARG A 21 15.02 -2.61 -2.63
CA ARG A 21 14.39 -3.55 -3.56
C ARG A 21 12.88 -3.59 -3.41
N ALA A 22 12.35 -3.53 -2.19
CA ALA A 22 10.93 -3.41 -1.94
C ALA A 22 10.35 -2.09 -2.49
N MET A 23 11.07 -0.98 -2.35
CA MET A 23 10.69 0.30 -2.94
C MET A 23 10.75 0.30 -4.48
N LEU A 24 11.73 -0.39 -5.07
CA LEU A 24 11.77 -0.64 -6.51
C LEU A 24 10.54 -1.42 -6.97
N ALA A 25 10.22 -2.53 -6.32
CA ALA A 25 9.04 -3.33 -6.64
C ALA A 25 7.75 -2.51 -6.54
N ARG A 26 7.59 -1.71 -5.48
CA ARG A 26 6.44 -0.81 -5.37
C ARG A 26 6.40 0.20 -6.53
N ALA A 27 7.53 0.78 -6.91
CA ALA A 27 7.60 1.71 -8.04
C ALA A 27 7.28 1.03 -9.37
N LEU A 28 7.72 -0.22 -9.58
CA LEU A 28 7.38 -1.04 -10.74
C LEU A 28 5.88 -1.33 -10.82
N SER A 29 5.26 -1.68 -9.68
CA SER A 29 3.81 -1.88 -9.60
C SER A 29 3.03 -0.61 -9.97
N HIS A 30 3.45 0.56 -9.49
CA HIS A 30 2.83 1.85 -9.85
C HIS A 30 3.09 2.25 -11.31
N ALA A 31 4.15 1.72 -11.92
CA ALA A 31 4.46 1.90 -13.34
C ALA A 31 3.75 0.88 -14.24
N GLY A 32 2.81 0.09 -13.71
CA GLY A 32 2.07 -0.92 -14.48
C GLY A 32 2.89 -2.15 -14.84
N GLN A 33 3.94 -2.47 -14.07
CA GLN A 33 4.79 -3.65 -14.25
C GLN A 33 4.72 -4.60 -13.03
N PRO A 34 3.54 -5.14 -12.69
CA PRO A 34 3.37 -5.94 -11.49
C PRO A 34 4.15 -7.25 -11.52
N GLU A 35 4.35 -7.88 -12.67
CA GLU A 35 5.13 -9.13 -12.80
C GLU A 35 6.61 -8.89 -12.49
N ALA A 36 7.16 -7.77 -12.96
CA ALA A 36 8.53 -7.39 -12.64
C ALA A 36 8.69 -7.09 -11.15
N ALA A 37 7.69 -6.42 -10.56
CA ALA A 37 7.66 -6.13 -9.13
C ALA A 37 7.62 -7.40 -8.26
N ILE A 38 6.81 -8.39 -8.64
CA ILE A 38 6.71 -9.67 -7.94
C ILE A 38 8.04 -10.44 -8.04
N ARG A 39 8.67 -10.50 -9.23
CA ARG A 39 9.98 -11.16 -9.39
C ARG A 39 11.05 -10.54 -8.50
N GLU A 40 11.11 -9.21 -8.44
CA GLU A 40 12.08 -8.49 -7.60
C GLU A 40 11.92 -8.83 -6.11
N LEU A 41 10.67 -8.86 -5.62
CA LEU A 41 10.40 -9.19 -4.22
C LEU A 41 10.59 -10.67 -3.90
N GLN A 42 10.31 -11.57 -4.85
CA GLN A 42 10.62 -12.99 -4.70
C GLN A 42 12.12 -13.21 -4.55
N ALA A 43 12.95 -12.61 -5.39
CA ALA A 43 14.40 -12.68 -5.26
C ALA A 43 14.88 -12.09 -3.92
N THR A 44 14.35 -10.92 -3.55
CA THR A 44 14.68 -10.26 -2.28
C THR A 44 14.33 -11.13 -1.06
N PHE A 45 13.18 -11.79 -1.09
CA PHE A 45 12.75 -12.68 -0.01
C PHE A 45 13.59 -13.96 0.05
N SER A 46 14.01 -14.51 -1.09
CA SER A 46 14.93 -15.65 -1.13
C SER A 46 16.31 -15.30 -0.55
N ASP A 47 16.81 -14.10 -0.82
CA ASP A 47 18.08 -13.60 -0.28
C ASP A 47 17.98 -13.26 1.23
N HIS A 48 16.79 -12.83 1.68
CA HIS A 48 16.54 -12.34 3.04
C HIS A 48 15.21 -12.85 3.60
N PRO A 49 15.10 -14.16 3.91
CA PRO A 49 13.83 -14.79 4.32
C PRO A 49 13.27 -14.22 5.62
N ASP A 50 14.14 -13.77 6.52
CA ASP A 50 13.76 -13.23 7.84
C ASP A 50 13.43 -11.73 7.80
N ASN A 51 13.50 -11.09 6.64
CA ASN A 51 13.22 -9.66 6.52
C ASN A 51 11.70 -9.41 6.43
N ALA A 52 11.12 -8.99 7.56
CA ALA A 52 9.68 -8.70 7.66
C ALA A 52 9.19 -7.70 6.60
N ILE A 53 9.96 -6.65 6.30
CA ILE A 53 9.57 -5.63 5.31
C ILE A 53 9.44 -6.26 3.92
N ALA A 54 10.44 -7.04 3.49
CA ALA A 54 10.39 -7.75 2.21
C ALA A 54 9.21 -8.73 2.15
N ALA A 55 8.95 -9.46 3.25
CA ALA A 55 7.81 -10.36 3.37
C ALA A 55 6.47 -9.62 3.19
N ILE A 56 6.28 -8.49 3.88
CA ILE A 56 5.06 -7.67 3.84
C ILE A 56 4.80 -7.13 2.42
N PHE A 57 5.82 -6.55 1.77
CA PHE A 57 5.65 -6.04 0.41
C PHE A 57 5.37 -7.18 -0.59
N ARG A 58 5.99 -8.35 -0.42
CA ARG A 58 5.77 -9.53 -1.28
C ARG A 58 4.31 -9.97 -1.21
N ILE A 59 3.76 -10.18 -0.01
CA ILE A 59 2.36 -10.61 0.12
C ILE A 59 1.39 -9.51 -0.32
N GLY A 60 1.74 -8.24 -0.12
CA GLY A 60 0.98 -7.08 -0.61
C GLY A 60 0.81 -7.09 -2.12
N LEU A 61 1.89 -7.32 -2.88
CA LEU A 61 1.80 -7.39 -4.35
C LEU A 61 1.14 -8.69 -4.84
N LEU A 62 1.40 -9.82 -4.19
CA LEU A 62 0.75 -11.09 -4.55
C LEU A 62 -0.77 -11.02 -4.35
N ALA A 63 -1.24 -10.37 -3.29
CA ALA A 63 -2.66 -10.17 -3.04
C ALA A 63 -3.34 -9.32 -4.13
N ILE A 64 -2.58 -8.50 -4.89
CA ILE A 64 -3.14 -7.75 -6.02
C ILE A 64 -3.60 -8.69 -7.12
N SER A 65 -2.74 -9.63 -7.54
CA SER A 65 -2.94 -10.49 -8.70
C SER A 65 -3.58 -11.84 -8.36
N LYS A 66 -3.21 -12.43 -7.22
CA LYS A 66 -3.61 -13.78 -6.80
C LYS A 66 -3.91 -13.80 -5.29
N PRO A 67 -5.05 -13.23 -4.84
CA PRO A 67 -5.47 -13.37 -3.46
C PRO A 67 -5.74 -14.85 -3.14
N GLU A 68 -5.16 -15.34 -2.05
CA GLU A 68 -5.31 -16.72 -1.59
C GLU A 68 -5.24 -16.79 -0.06
N PRO A 69 -5.93 -17.75 0.60
CA PRO A 69 -6.03 -17.80 2.07
C PRO A 69 -4.68 -17.82 2.80
N ALA A 70 -3.66 -18.44 2.21
CA ALA A 70 -2.31 -18.51 2.78
C ALA A 70 -1.65 -17.12 2.93
N LEU A 71 -1.93 -16.18 2.02
CA LEU A 71 -1.44 -14.81 2.14
C LEU A 71 -2.09 -14.08 3.32
N ALA A 72 -3.37 -14.37 3.58
CA ALA A 72 -4.10 -13.79 4.69
C ALA A 72 -3.55 -14.28 6.04
N GLU A 73 -3.23 -15.57 6.15
CA GLU A 73 -2.60 -16.14 7.34
C GLU A 73 -1.23 -15.52 7.61
N GLN A 74 -0.39 -15.39 6.55
CA GLN A 74 0.89 -14.68 6.66
C GLN A 74 0.69 -13.22 7.10
N ALA A 75 -0.33 -12.54 6.55
CA ALA A 75 -0.61 -11.16 6.89
C ALA A 75 -1.03 -10.99 8.35
N TRP A 76 -1.86 -11.91 8.86
CA TRP A 76 -2.29 -11.89 10.25
C TRP A 76 -1.11 -12.10 11.21
N GLN A 77 -0.28 -13.12 10.96
CA GLN A 77 0.92 -13.40 11.75
C GLN A 77 1.87 -12.19 11.81
N LEU A 78 2.04 -11.49 10.69
CA LEU A 78 2.87 -10.29 10.63
C LEU A 78 2.22 -9.09 11.32
N ALA A 79 0.88 -9.00 11.35
CA ALA A 79 0.16 -7.91 12.01
C ALA A 79 0.17 -8.05 13.54
N GLU A 80 0.25 -9.28 14.05
CA GLU A 80 0.39 -9.57 15.48
C GLU A 80 1.78 -9.25 16.03
N GLN A 81 2.79 -9.07 15.17
CA GLN A 81 4.11 -8.62 15.61
C GLN A 81 4.03 -7.18 16.10
N ARG A 82 4.37 -6.97 17.38
CA ARG A 82 4.35 -5.65 18.02
C ARG A 82 5.32 -4.71 17.29
N ASP A 83 4.90 -3.45 17.14
CA ASP A 83 5.66 -2.33 16.55
C ASP A 83 5.77 -2.27 15.02
N ALA A 84 4.88 -2.94 14.28
CA ALA A 84 4.79 -2.74 12.84
C ALA A 84 4.47 -1.27 12.48
N PRO A 85 5.23 -0.64 11.57
CA PRO A 85 5.01 0.76 11.20
C PRO A 85 3.67 0.93 10.48
N PRO A 86 3.04 2.12 10.49
CA PRO A 86 1.70 2.31 9.93
C PRO A 86 1.55 1.89 8.45
N TYR A 87 2.61 2.02 7.65
CA TYR A 87 2.58 1.58 6.25
C TYR A 87 2.56 0.05 6.09
N ALA A 88 3.13 -0.67 7.05
CA ALA A 88 3.08 -2.13 7.07
C ALA A 88 1.66 -2.58 7.40
N LEU A 89 1.07 -2.01 8.45
CA LEU A 89 -0.30 -2.33 8.88
C LEU A 89 -1.33 -2.05 7.78
N SER A 90 -1.13 -1.00 6.97
CA SER A 90 -2.00 -0.73 5.83
C SER A 90 -1.90 -1.80 4.73
N ILE A 91 -0.70 -2.26 4.39
CA ILE A 91 -0.49 -3.36 3.44
C ILE A 91 -1.12 -4.65 3.99
N LEU A 92 -0.90 -4.97 5.27
CA LEU A 92 -1.45 -6.17 5.90
C LEU A 92 -2.98 -6.17 5.92
N SER A 93 -3.60 -5.04 6.28
CA SER A 93 -5.06 -4.89 6.21
C SER A 93 -5.61 -5.06 4.79
N TYR A 94 -4.86 -4.59 3.79
CA TYR A 94 -5.23 -4.77 2.39
C TYR A 94 -5.15 -6.24 1.95
N VAL A 95 -4.10 -6.95 2.36
CA VAL A 95 -3.95 -8.38 2.07
C VAL A 95 -5.09 -9.19 2.70
N LEU A 96 -5.41 -8.94 3.97
CA LEU A 96 -6.53 -9.57 4.67
C LEU A 96 -7.85 -9.32 3.93
N ALA A 97 -8.13 -8.07 3.56
CA ALA A 97 -9.33 -7.69 2.82
C ALA A 97 -9.43 -8.39 1.47
N ARG A 98 -8.34 -8.36 0.68
CA ARG A 98 -8.30 -9.00 -0.66
C ARG A 98 -8.45 -10.51 -0.62
N CYS A 99 -8.01 -11.15 0.46
CA CYS A 99 -8.10 -12.59 0.64
C CYS A 99 -9.37 -13.05 1.38
N GLY A 100 -10.33 -12.15 1.60
CA GLY A 100 -11.65 -12.47 2.16
C GLY A 100 -11.69 -12.58 3.70
N ARG A 101 -10.61 -12.24 4.42
CA ARG A 101 -10.59 -12.17 5.89
C ARG A 101 -11.16 -10.82 6.36
N THR A 102 -12.44 -10.62 6.06
CA THR A 102 -13.15 -9.34 6.26
C THR A 102 -13.09 -8.85 7.70
N ASP A 103 -13.40 -9.71 8.67
CA ASP A 103 -13.51 -9.29 10.07
C ASP A 103 -12.14 -8.91 10.65
N GLU A 104 -11.09 -9.66 10.32
CA GLU A 104 -9.71 -9.34 10.72
C GLU A 104 -9.20 -8.06 10.06
N ALA A 105 -9.49 -7.86 8.78
CA ALA A 105 -9.12 -6.63 8.09
C ALA A 105 -9.79 -5.42 8.76
N ARG A 106 -11.09 -5.52 9.09
CA ARG A 106 -11.83 -4.46 9.79
C ARG A 106 -11.26 -4.21 11.18
N ALA A 107 -11.04 -5.26 11.96
CA ALA A 107 -10.48 -5.15 13.30
C ALA A 107 -9.11 -4.47 13.28
N LEU A 108 -8.24 -4.83 12.33
CA LEU A 108 -6.92 -4.22 12.18
C LEU A 108 -7.01 -2.74 11.81
N ILE A 109 -7.88 -2.38 10.85
CA ILE A 109 -8.11 -0.99 10.44
C ILE A 109 -8.63 -0.18 11.63
N ASP A 110 -9.65 -0.68 12.33
CA ASP A 110 -10.27 0.01 13.46
C ASP A 110 -9.27 0.24 14.61
N ALA A 111 -8.45 -0.78 14.92
CA ALA A 111 -7.37 -0.64 15.91
C ALA A 111 -6.33 0.40 15.51
N CYS A 112 -5.92 0.43 14.24
CA CYS A 112 -4.98 1.44 13.72
C CYS A 112 -5.56 2.85 13.81
N LEU A 113 -6.85 3.02 13.49
CA LEU A 113 -7.50 4.34 13.50
C LEU A 113 -7.80 4.83 14.91
N ALA A 114 -8.05 3.94 15.87
CA ALA A 114 -8.24 4.27 17.28
C ALA A 114 -6.93 4.60 18.02
N CYS A 115 -5.77 4.24 17.45
CA CYS A 115 -4.47 4.54 18.04
C CYS A 115 -4.21 6.04 18.11
N SER A 116 -3.76 6.55 19.26
CA SER A 116 -3.48 7.99 19.46
C SER A 116 -2.35 8.52 18.57
N ALA A 117 -1.48 7.65 18.07
CA ALA A 117 -0.43 7.99 17.11
C ALA A 117 -0.92 8.02 15.66
N SER A 118 -2.19 7.72 15.41
CA SER A 118 -2.78 7.75 14.08
C SER A 118 -2.87 9.18 13.57
N SER A 119 -2.25 9.41 12.41
CA SER A 119 -2.34 10.65 11.65
C SER A 119 -3.33 10.51 10.49
N PRO A 120 -3.87 11.61 9.94
CA PRO A 120 -4.68 11.57 8.72
C PRO A 120 -3.99 10.85 7.56
N GLY A 121 -2.66 11.02 7.44
CA GLY A 121 -1.86 10.35 6.42
C GLY A 121 -1.78 8.84 6.61
N SER A 122 -1.56 8.37 7.84
CA SER A 122 -1.54 6.93 8.13
C SER A 122 -2.93 6.30 8.03
N ALA A 123 -3.96 7.00 8.48
CA ALA A 123 -5.34 6.59 8.33
C ALA A 123 -5.70 6.38 6.85
N ALA A 124 -5.31 7.32 5.97
CA ALA A 124 -5.57 7.24 4.53
C ALA A 124 -4.84 6.09 3.83
N MET A 125 -3.77 5.55 4.39
CA MET A 125 -3.12 4.36 3.82
C MET A 125 -4.03 3.12 3.84
N HIS A 126 -5.04 3.06 4.72
CA HIS A 126 -6.02 1.97 4.76
C HIS A 126 -7.12 2.09 3.68
N ALA A 127 -7.14 3.16 2.87
CA ALA A 127 -8.20 3.36 1.87
C ALA A 127 -8.30 2.21 0.84
N ALA A 128 -7.17 1.63 0.42
CA ALA A 128 -7.16 0.47 -0.46
C ALA A 128 -7.82 -0.76 0.20
N ALA A 129 -7.58 -0.96 1.50
CA ALA A 129 -8.20 -2.06 2.26
C ALA A 129 -9.71 -1.83 2.41
N CYS A 130 -10.14 -0.64 2.81
CA CYS A 130 -11.55 -0.27 2.87
C CYS A 130 -12.26 -0.47 1.51
N ALA A 131 -11.61 -0.07 0.40
CA ALA A 131 -12.14 -0.29 -0.94
C ALA A 131 -12.28 -1.78 -1.28
N ALA A 132 -11.29 -2.60 -0.92
CA ALA A 132 -11.33 -4.05 -1.11
C ALA A 132 -12.44 -4.74 -0.28
N LEU A 133 -12.81 -4.17 0.87
CA LEU A 133 -13.93 -4.63 1.70
C LEU A 133 -15.30 -4.18 1.20
N GLY A 134 -15.36 -3.34 0.15
CA GLY A 134 -16.59 -2.73 -0.34
C GLY A 134 -17.02 -1.46 0.42
N ASP A 135 -16.25 -1.01 1.41
CA ASP A 135 -16.49 0.20 2.19
C ASP A 135 -16.04 1.47 1.43
N THR A 136 -16.65 1.69 0.27
CA THR A 136 -16.29 2.77 -0.65
C THR A 136 -16.32 4.14 0.04
N GLU A 137 -17.39 4.46 0.78
CA GLU A 137 -17.54 5.75 1.46
C GLU A 137 -16.46 5.98 2.51
N ARG A 138 -16.14 4.95 3.30
CA ARG A 138 -15.08 5.02 4.31
C ARG A 138 -13.72 5.26 3.65
N ALA A 139 -13.42 4.55 2.57
CA ALA A 139 -12.18 4.73 1.83
C ALA A 139 -12.05 6.17 1.28
N VAL A 140 -13.15 6.71 0.72
CA VAL A 140 -13.18 8.08 0.20
C VAL A 140 -12.99 9.10 1.31
N GLN A 141 -13.70 8.96 2.44
CA GLN A 141 -13.57 9.87 3.58
C GLN A 141 -12.13 9.95 4.10
N LEU A 142 -11.44 8.80 4.19
CA LEU A 142 -10.05 8.74 4.59
C LEU A 142 -9.14 9.53 3.62
N ILE A 143 -9.33 9.36 2.31
CA ILE A 143 -8.56 10.09 1.28
C ILE A 143 -8.87 11.60 1.31
N VAL A 144 -10.14 11.97 1.41
CA VAL A 144 -10.58 13.37 1.48
C VAL A 144 -10.02 14.05 2.72
N HIS A 145 -10.04 13.37 3.87
CA HIS A 145 -9.46 13.90 5.10
C HIS A 145 -7.96 14.16 4.94
N ALA A 146 -7.21 13.20 4.38
CA ALA A 146 -5.78 13.38 4.11
C ALA A 146 -5.47 14.52 3.12
N PHE A 147 -6.36 14.78 2.16
CA PHE A 147 -6.24 15.95 1.28
C PHE A 147 -6.44 17.26 2.05
N ASN A 148 -7.51 17.34 2.86
CA ASN A 148 -7.83 18.54 3.65
C ASN A 148 -6.75 18.87 4.69
N THR A 149 -6.01 17.86 5.16
CA THR A 149 -4.88 18.02 6.08
C THR A 149 -3.51 18.03 5.40
N HIS A 150 -3.48 18.23 4.07
CA HIS A 150 -2.26 18.39 3.26
C HIS A 150 -1.22 17.28 3.44
N CYS A 151 -1.65 16.02 3.53
CA CYS A 151 -0.74 14.90 3.72
C CYS A 151 0.07 14.58 2.45
N ALA A 152 1.40 14.48 2.58
CA ALA A 152 2.32 14.20 1.47
C ALA A 152 2.10 12.82 0.80
N VAL A 153 1.40 11.91 1.47
CA VAL A 153 1.09 10.57 0.97
C VAL A 153 0.01 10.57 -0.11
N LEU A 154 -0.76 11.67 -0.26
CA LEU A 154 -1.94 11.70 -1.11
C LEU A 154 -1.67 11.40 -2.61
N PRO A 155 -0.65 11.99 -3.27
CA PRO A 155 -0.40 11.70 -4.69
C PRO A 155 -0.08 10.22 -4.94
N MET A 156 0.52 9.56 -3.96
CA MET A 156 0.78 8.13 -4.00
C MET A 156 -0.54 7.35 -3.87
N LEU A 157 -1.39 7.66 -2.89
CA LEU A 157 -2.67 6.97 -2.67
C LEU A 157 -3.62 7.07 -3.86
N LEU A 158 -3.70 8.24 -4.52
CA LEU A 158 -4.55 8.43 -5.69
C LEU A 158 -4.07 7.61 -6.91
N ARG A 159 -2.77 7.30 -6.97
CA ARG A 159 -2.19 6.48 -8.05
C ARG A 159 -2.03 5.01 -7.69
N ASP A 160 -2.34 4.64 -6.46
CA ASP A 160 -2.22 3.28 -5.98
C ASP A 160 -3.16 2.34 -6.77
N PRO A 161 -2.69 1.16 -7.21
CA PRO A 161 -3.55 0.20 -7.90
C PRO A 161 -4.72 -0.31 -7.04
N GLY A 162 -4.53 -0.41 -5.72
CA GLY A 162 -5.54 -0.86 -4.76
C GLY A 162 -6.69 0.13 -4.57
N THR A 163 -6.50 1.42 -4.89
CA THR A 163 -7.57 2.44 -4.87
C THR A 163 -8.19 2.66 -6.25
N ALA A 164 -7.81 1.89 -7.27
CA ALA A 164 -8.26 2.10 -8.65
C ALA A 164 -9.79 2.04 -8.81
N ALA A 165 -10.48 1.22 -8.01
CA ALA A 165 -11.94 1.14 -7.99
C ALA A 165 -12.61 2.47 -7.58
N LEU A 166 -11.94 3.28 -6.77
CA LEU A 166 -12.46 4.55 -6.26
C LEU A 166 -12.35 5.69 -7.27
N ARG A 167 -11.61 5.53 -8.38
CA ARG A 167 -11.34 6.62 -9.34
C ARG A 167 -12.59 7.23 -9.97
N ARG A 168 -13.68 6.45 -10.05
CA ARG A 168 -14.98 6.91 -10.57
C ARG A 168 -15.82 7.65 -9.54
N HIS A 169 -15.44 7.61 -8.26
CA HIS A 169 -16.15 8.33 -7.22
C HIS A 169 -15.99 9.85 -7.42
N PRO A 170 -17.07 10.66 -7.39
CA PRO A 170 -17.00 12.08 -7.73
C PRO A 170 -15.94 12.86 -6.95
N GLN A 171 -15.84 12.63 -5.64
CA GLN A 171 -14.85 13.29 -4.79
C GLN A 171 -13.42 12.88 -5.17
N ILE A 172 -13.17 11.60 -5.44
CA ILE A 172 -11.83 11.11 -5.81
C ILE A 172 -11.43 11.64 -7.18
N SER A 173 -12.37 11.68 -8.13
CA SER A 173 -12.14 12.28 -9.45
C SER A 173 -11.78 13.76 -9.33
N ALA A 174 -12.48 14.52 -8.48
CA ALA A 174 -12.14 15.92 -8.23
C ALA A 174 -10.75 16.09 -7.59
N LEU A 175 -10.39 15.22 -6.64
CA LEU A 175 -9.06 15.22 -6.03
C LEU A 175 -7.95 14.89 -7.05
N HIS A 176 -8.18 13.97 -7.98
CA HIS A 176 -7.24 13.70 -9.07
C HIS A 176 -6.96 14.94 -9.91
N VAL A 177 -8.00 15.71 -10.26
CA VAL A 177 -7.86 16.98 -10.98
C VAL A 177 -7.12 18.00 -10.13
N ALA A 178 -7.47 18.14 -8.84
CA ALA A 178 -6.84 19.11 -7.95
C ALA A 178 -5.34 18.82 -7.70
N VAL A 179 -4.95 17.55 -7.62
CA VAL A 179 -3.58 17.12 -7.29
C VAL A 179 -2.68 17.02 -8.52
N PHE A 180 -3.21 16.58 -9.68
CA PHE A 180 -2.41 16.32 -10.88
C PHE A 180 -2.72 17.22 -12.07
N GLY A 181 -3.87 17.90 -12.07
CA GLY A 181 -4.21 18.89 -13.08
C GLY A 181 -3.39 20.15 -12.83
N HIS A 182 -2.23 20.27 -13.48
CA HIS A 182 -1.50 21.54 -13.46
C HIS A 182 -2.41 22.67 -14.00
N ARG A 183 -2.38 23.82 -13.30
CA ARG A 183 -2.79 25.11 -13.85
C ARG A 183 -2.00 25.33 -15.14
N VAL A 184 -2.72 25.41 -16.25
CA VAL A 184 -2.21 26.01 -17.48
C VAL A 184 -1.94 27.47 -17.14
N GLY A 185 -0.66 27.84 -17.07
CA GLY A 185 -0.17 29.20 -17.01
C GLY A 185 0.87 29.37 -18.10
#